data_AF-A0A9P1N719-F1
#
_entry.id   AF-A0A9P1N719-F1
#
_cell.length_a   1.000
_cell.length_b   1.000
_cell.length_c   1.000
_cell.angle_alpha   90.00
_cell.angle_beta   90.00
_cell.angle_gamma   90.00
#
_symmetry.space_group_name_H-M   'P 1'
#
loop_
_entity.id
_entity.type
_entity.pdbx_description
1 polymer ?
#
loop_
_entity_poly.entity_id
_entity_poly.type
_entity_poly.pdbx_seq_one_letter_code
_entity_poly.pdbx_strand_id
1 'polypeptide(L)'
;MYKNIVFLTLAFLNFLEAAYNFDTPIVLNGTLNSNIERKCPSGWASFQRQKGLYCIKVFYPPPYWYTQPQAQAMCNEIGARLAGIETPAERNYIERTAVTYMTNMSLTETRIWIGGVRTVNCLLPNTAQKCSDPRYAFTWSDGNVVGDHEFIWGANQPANQNGQECVQMSVSIFPTTSDQVTGYGRISTLDDVSCDGNKELWELVRYAQIACGQRAPIVAFDTY
;
A
#
# COMPACT_ATOMS: atom_id res chain seq x y z
N MET A 1 -8.29 57.45 13.45
CA MET A 1 -8.10 56.69 14.71
C MET A 1 -8.78 55.34 14.57
N TYR A 2 -8.05 54.28 14.88
CA TYR A 2 -8.39 52.86 14.72
C TYR A 2 -9.78 52.47 15.22
N LYS A 3 -10.47 51.59 14.47
CA LYS A 3 -11.06 50.34 14.99
C LYS A 3 -11.77 49.56 13.88
N ASN A 4 -11.38 48.28 13.76
CA ASN A 4 -12.09 47.12 13.21
C ASN A 4 -11.25 46.32 12.21
N ILE A 5 -10.15 45.76 12.73
CA ILE A 5 -9.60 44.50 12.24
C ILE A 5 -10.44 43.40 12.92
N VAL A 6 -11.37 42.81 12.18
CA VAL A 6 -12.07 41.59 12.62
C VAL A 6 -11.75 40.49 11.63
N PHE A 7 -11.02 39.52 12.16
CA PHE A 7 -10.83 38.15 11.70
C PHE A 7 -11.99 37.62 10.84
N LEU A 8 -11.73 37.43 9.55
CA LEU A 8 -12.43 36.44 8.73
C LEU A 8 -11.44 35.33 8.38
N THR A 9 -11.33 34.44 9.37
CA THR A 9 -11.16 32.98 9.32
C THR A 9 -10.62 32.36 8.03
N LEU A 10 -9.56 31.57 8.20
CA LEU A 10 -8.88 30.63 7.28
C LEU A 10 -9.77 29.61 6.52
N ALA A 11 -11.08 29.78 6.46
CA ALA A 11 -12.00 28.85 5.80
C ALA A 11 -12.01 28.97 4.26
N PHE A 12 -11.35 29.98 3.67
CA PHE A 12 -11.30 30.17 2.21
C PHE A 12 -10.06 29.58 1.52
N LEU A 13 -9.06 29.10 2.26
CA LEU A 13 -7.89 28.42 1.67
C LEU A 13 -8.10 26.90 1.49
N ASN A 14 -9.11 26.30 2.14
CA ASN A 14 -9.36 24.85 2.07
C ASN A 14 -10.34 24.43 0.97
N PHE A 15 -10.81 25.35 0.13
CA PHE A 15 -11.65 25.02 -1.04
C PHE A 15 -10.88 24.92 -2.37
N LEU A 16 -9.57 25.16 -2.36
CA LEU A 16 -8.71 24.98 -3.56
C LEU A 16 -7.97 23.64 -3.59
N GLU A 17 -7.97 22.85 -2.51
CA GLU A 17 -7.33 21.52 -2.49
C GLU A 17 -8.21 20.36 -2.97
N ALA A 18 -9.50 20.60 -3.23
CA ALA A 18 -10.44 19.54 -3.60
C ALA A 18 -10.75 19.45 -5.11
N ALA A 19 -10.02 20.17 -5.98
CA ALA A 19 -10.31 20.21 -7.43
C ALA A 19 -9.11 19.99 -8.36
N TYR A 20 -7.93 19.57 -7.87
CA TYR A 20 -6.87 19.07 -8.75
C TYR A 20 -7.04 17.58 -9.05
N ASN A 21 -8.15 17.23 -9.70
CA ASN A 21 -8.21 15.99 -10.47
C ASN A 21 -7.25 16.14 -11.66
N PHE A 22 -6.01 15.68 -11.49
CA PHE A 22 -4.96 15.68 -12.51
C PHE A 22 -5.19 14.65 -13.64
N ASP A 23 -6.46 14.34 -13.93
CA ASP A 23 -6.89 13.43 -14.99
C ASP A 23 -7.52 14.18 -16.18
N THR A 24 -7.62 15.52 -16.12
CA THR A 24 -7.92 16.33 -17.32
C THR A 24 -6.63 16.73 -18.03
N PRO A 25 -6.48 16.44 -19.34
CA PRO A 25 -5.37 16.98 -20.10
C PRO A 25 -5.39 18.51 -20.05
N ILE A 26 -4.27 19.12 -19.67
CA ILE A 26 -4.09 20.57 -19.70
C ILE A 26 -4.12 21.00 -21.17
N VAL A 27 -5.19 21.65 -21.61
CA VAL A 27 -5.27 22.26 -22.94
C VAL A 27 -4.69 23.67 -22.85
N LEU A 28 -3.39 23.81 -23.12
CA LEU A 28 -2.77 25.11 -23.37
C LEU A 28 -2.89 25.42 -24.87
N ASN A 29 -3.68 26.45 -25.20
CA ASN A 29 -3.69 27.15 -26.49
C ASN A 29 -3.65 26.28 -27.76
N GLY A 30 -4.67 25.45 -27.96
CA GLY A 30 -5.11 25.01 -29.30
C GLY A 30 -4.11 24.25 -30.17
N THR A 31 -2.97 23.82 -29.61
CA THR A 31 -1.95 23.07 -30.33
C THR A 31 -1.62 21.83 -29.50
N LEU A 32 -2.18 20.68 -29.90
CA LEU A 32 -1.84 19.38 -29.32
C LEU A 32 -0.43 19.01 -29.79
N ASN A 33 0.59 19.50 -29.09
CA ASN A 33 1.98 19.10 -29.31
C ASN A 33 2.75 19.06 -27.99
N SER A 34 2.67 17.91 -27.31
CA SER A 34 3.81 17.19 -26.77
C SER A 34 3.31 15.84 -26.24
N ASN A 35 4.07 14.78 -26.46
CA ASN A 35 3.77 13.44 -25.96
C ASN A 35 3.84 13.45 -24.43
N ILE A 36 2.76 13.81 -23.75
CA ILE A 36 2.66 13.71 -22.28
C ILE A 36 2.47 12.23 -21.97
N GLU A 37 3.58 11.53 -21.75
CA GLU A 37 3.58 10.14 -21.32
C GLU A 37 3.69 10.09 -19.80
N ARG A 38 2.96 9.16 -19.17
CA ARG A 38 3.22 8.79 -17.78
C ARG A 38 4.12 7.56 -17.79
N LYS A 39 5.20 7.60 -17.01
CA LYS A 39 6.16 6.49 -16.98
C LYS A 39 6.65 6.23 -15.55
N CYS A 40 6.77 4.95 -15.20
CA CYS A 40 7.34 4.58 -13.91
C CYS A 40 8.83 4.93 -13.83
N PRO A 41 9.31 5.41 -12.67
CA PRO A 41 10.73 5.68 -12.49
C PRO A 41 11.58 4.41 -12.69
N SER A 42 12.87 4.60 -13.00
CA SER A 42 13.77 3.47 -13.21
C SER A 42 13.78 2.51 -12.01
N GLY A 43 13.66 1.21 -12.29
CA GLY A 43 13.62 0.15 -11.28
C GLY A 43 12.29 0.03 -10.52
N TRP A 44 11.22 0.70 -10.96
CA TRP A 44 9.85 0.45 -10.51
C TRP A 44 9.10 -0.39 -11.55
N ALA A 45 8.29 -1.35 -11.11
CA ALA A 45 7.42 -2.09 -12.00
C ALA A 45 6.15 -1.30 -12.31
N SER A 46 5.66 -1.39 -13.54
CA SER A 46 4.49 -0.67 -14.03
C SER A 46 3.27 -1.58 -14.19
N PHE A 47 2.12 -1.13 -13.72
CA PHE A 47 0.84 -1.84 -13.79
C PHE A 47 -0.24 -0.90 -14.30
N GLN A 48 -1.08 -1.39 -15.20
CA GLN A 48 -2.26 -0.63 -15.61
C GLN A 48 -3.39 -0.89 -14.61
N ARG A 49 -3.68 0.10 -13.78
CA ARG A 49 -4.85 0.10 -12.88
C ARG A 49 -6.05 0.74 -13.56
N GLN A 50 -7.23 0.59 -12.94
CA GLN A 50 -8.44 1.29 -13.37
C GLN A 50 -8.27 2.82 -13.33
N LYS A 51 -7.53 3.35 -12.34
CA LYS A 51 -7.21 4.78 -12.19
C LYS A 51 -6.00 5.24 -13.02
N GLY A 52 -5.43 4.38 -13.87
CA GLY A 52 -4.29 4.70 -14.73
C GLY A 52 -3.01 3.94 -14.40
N LEU A 53 -1.90 4.34 -15.02
CA LEU A 53 -0.61 3.69 -14.83
C LEU A 53 -0.10 3.87 -13.40
N TYR A 54 0.23 2.77 -12.75
CA TYR A 54 0.68 2.70 -11.37
C TYR A 54 2.03 2.00 -11.26
N CYS A 55 2.86 2.46 -10.33
CA CYS A 55 4.23 2.03 -10.15
C CYS A 55 4.39 1.40 -8.78
N ILE A 56 4.95 0.18 -8.71
CA ILE A 56 5.23 -0.50 -7.45
C ILE A 56 6.73 -0.82 -7.39
N LYS A 57 7.31 -0.67 -6.19
CA LYS A 57 8.65 -1.14 -5.88
C LYS A 57 8.69 -1.71 -4.48
N VAL A 58 9.33 -2.87 -4.34
CA VAL A 58 9.60 -3.49 -3.04
C VAL A 58 10.99 -3.07 -2.57
N PHE A 59 11.08 -2.61 -1.34
CA PHE A 59 12.28 -2.19 -0.68
C PHE A 59 12.59 -3.12 0.49
N TYR A 60 13.87 -3.30 0.75
CA TYR A 60 14.34 -3.95 1.95
C TYR A 60 15.60 -3.24 2.49
N PRO A 61 15.45 -2.05 3.10
CA PRO A 61 16.59 -1.29 3.59
C PRO A 61 16.87 -1.58 5.08
N PRO A 62 18.10 -1.36 5.56
CA PRO A 62 18.41 -1.38 6.99
C PRO A 62 17.55 -0.35 7.77
N PRO A 63 17.05 -0.67 8.97
CA PRO A 63 17.49 -1.77 9.82
C PRO A 63 16.76 -3.10 9.60
N TYR A 64 15.99 -3.23 8.50
CA TYR A 64 15.29 -4.47 8.08
C TYR A 64 14.11 -4.90 8.95
N TRP A 65 13.79 -4.09 9.96
CA TRP A 65 12.60 -4.21 10.79
C TRP A 65 11.94 -2.84 10.87
N TYR A 66 10.64 -2.82 10.62
CA TYR A 66 9.85 -1.59 10.60
C TYR A 66 8.49 -1.87 11.20
N THR A 67 7.95 -0.90 11.91
CA THR A 67 6.51 -0.78 12.14
C THR A 67 5.83 -0.31 10.85
N GLN A 68 4.51 -0.50 10.74
CA GLN A 68 3.77 0.01 9.57
C GLN A 68 3.95 1.53 9.42
N PRO A 69 3.79 2.36 10.48
CA PRO A 69 3.98 3.80 10.36
C PRO A 69 5.37 4.20 9.84
N GLN A 70 6.43 3.49 10.26
CA GLN A 70 7.79 3.73 9.75
C GLN A 70 7.89 3.36 8.26
N ALA A 71 7.34 2.21 7.86
CA ALA A 71 7.32 1.80 6.46
C ALA A 71 6.54 2.79 5.57
N GLN A 72 5.40 3.30 6.06
CA GLN A 72 4.63 4.36 5.38
C GLN A 72 5.40 5.68 5.30
N ALA A 73 6.09 6.08 6.36
CA ALA A 73 6.93 7.28 6.35
C ALA A 73 8.02 7.20 5.27
N MET A 74 8.68 6.04 5.14
CA MET A 74 9.67 5.84 4.07
C MET A 74 9.07 5.91 2.67
N CYS A 75 7.88 5.35 2.45
CA CYS A 75 7.21 5.50 1.16
C CYS A 75 6.86 6.98 0.89
N ASN A 76 6.42 7.72 1.91
CA ASN A 76 6.11 9.14 1.77
C ASN A 76 7.34 9.98 1.39
N GLU A 77 8.52 9.67 1.93
CA GLU A 77 9.78 10.36 1.60
C GLU A 77 10.15 10.32 0.11
N ILE A 78 9.68 9.30 -0.61
CA ILE A 78 9.91 9.13 -2.05
C ILE A 78 8.67 9.45 -2.91
N GLY A 79 7.71 10.18 -2.35
CA GLY A 79 6.48 10.58 -3.04
C GLY A 79 5.49 9.43 -3.28
N ALA A 80 5.65 8.31 -2.58
CA ALA A 80 4.82 7.13 -2.69
C ALA A 80 4.01 6.89 -1.40
N ARG A 81 3.21 5.82 -1.37
CA ARG A 81 2.56 5.31 -0.15
C ARG A 81 2.79 3.81 -0.04
N LEU A 82 2.49 3.19 1.10
CA LEU A 82 2.42 1.72 1.12
C LEU A 82 1.44 1.25 0.05
N ALA A 83 1.87 0.31 -0.80
CA ALA A 83 1.12 -0.10 -1.96
C ALA A 83 -0.11 -0.91 -1.54
N GLY A 84 -1.29 -0.54 -2.03
CA GLY A 84 -2.39 -1.49 -2.14
C GLY A 84 -2.18 -2.45 -3.30
N ILE A 85 -2.98 -3.50 -3.38
CA ILE A 85 -2.95 -4.49 -4.46
C ILE A 85 -4.30 -4.44 -5.18
N GLU A 86 -4.29 -4.14 -6.48
CA GLU A 86 -5.50 -4.11 -7.31
C GLU A 86 -5.65 -5.38 -8.15
N THR A 87 -4.55 -6.03 -8.54
CA THR A 87 -4.56 -7.19 -9.44
C THR A 87 -3.64 -8.33 -8.97
N PRO A 88 -3.90 -9.58 -9.39
CA PRO A 88 -2.99 -10.70 -9.13
C PRO A 88 -1.56 -10.48 -9.65
N ALA A 89 -1.40 -9.74 -10.76
CA ALA A 89 -0.10 -9.43 -11.33
C ALA A 89 0.75 -8.56 -10.37
N GLU A 90 0.12 -7.61 -9.68
CA GLU A 90 0.78 -6.79 -8.66
C GLU A 90 1.22 -7.65 -7.46
N ARG A 91 0.34 -8.53 -6.95
CA ARG A 91 0.69 -9.48 -5.88
C ARG A 91 1.88 -10.34 -6.28
N ASN A 92 1.83 -10.97 -7.45
CA ASN A 92 2.88 -11.86 -7.95
C ASN A 92 4.22 -11.12 -8.12
N TYR A 93 4.20 -9.86 -8.53
CA TYR A 93 5.41 -9.04 -8.58
C TYR A 93 6.00 -8.80 -7.19
N ILE A 94 5.17 -8.40 -6.22
CA ILE A 94 5.61 -8.15 -4.84
C ILE A 94 6.19 -9.44 -4.24
N GLU A 95 5.50 -10.57 -4.41
CA GLU A 95 5.98 -11.91 -4.01
C GLU A 95 7.35 -12.24 -4.59
N ARG A 96 7.48 -12.23 -5.91
CA ARG A 96 8.71 -12.68 -6.58
C ARG A 96 9.88 -11.76 -6.27
N THR A 97 9.63 -10.47 -6.10
CA THR A 97 10.65 -9.51 -5.66
C THR A 97 11.08 -9.83 -4.24
N ALA A 98 10.14 -10.17 -3.36
CA ALA A 98 10.45 -10.55 -1.99
C ALA A 98 11.23 -11.85 -1.89
N VAL A 99 10.89 -12.87 -2.66
CA VAL A 99 11.65 -14.12 -2.78
C VAL A 99 13.09 -13.86 -3.24
N THR A 100 13.30 -12.89 -4.12
CA THR A 100 14.64 -12.50 -4.57
C THR A 100 15.48 -11.93 -3.42
N TYR A 101 14.90 -11.04 -2.61
CA TYR A 101 15.57 -10.54 -1.39
C TYR A 101 15.85 -11.66 -0.39
N MET A 102 14.88 -12.55 -0.15
CA MET A 102 15.03 -13.68 0.76
C MET A 102 16.18 -14.60 0.36
N THR A 103 16.26 -14.95 -0.93
CA THR A 103 17.31 -15.84 -1.47
C THR A 103 18.69 -15.25 -1.25
N ASN A 104 18.85 -13.95 -1.50
CA ASN A 104 20.11 -13.24 -1.29
C ASN A 104 20.54 -13.18 0.18
N MET A 105 19.61 -13.44 1.10
CA MET A 105 19.82 -13.37 2.55
C MET A 105 19.73 -14.71 3.25
N SER A 106 19.54 -15.80 2.50
CA SER A 106 19.30 -17.14 3.05
C SER A 106 18.09 -17.20 4.01
N LEU A 107 17.05 -16.41 3.74
CA LEU A 107 15.78 -16.45 4.47
C LEU A 107 14.81 -17.43 3.80
N THR A 108 14.02 -18.13 4.62
CA THR A 108 12.99 -19.06 4.14
C THR A 108 11.58 -18.49 4.21
N GLU A 109 11.38 -17.45 5.02
CA GLU A 109 10.14 -16.70 5.17
C GLU A 109 10.42 -15.20 5.35
N THR A 110 9.51 -14.34 4.89
CA THR A 110 9.57 -12.89 5.08
C THR A 110 8.15 -12.33 5.26
N ARG A 111 8.07 -11.07 5.71
CA ARG A 111 6.85 -10.29 5.78
C ARG A 111 7.03 -9.02 4.97
N ILE A 112 5.94 -8.51 4.42
CA ILE A 112 5.96 -7.30 3.61
C ILE A 112 4.88 -6.37 4.11
N TRP A 113 5.26 -5.16 4.51
CA TRP A 113 4.30 -4.10 4.76
C TRP A 113 3.67 -3.68 3.44
N ILE A 114 2.34 -3.75 3.40
CA ILE A 114 1.50 -3.31 2.30
C ILE A 114 0.42 -2.36 2.85
N GLY A 115 -0.24 -1.62 1.98
CA GLY A 115 -1.15 -0.53 2.35
C GLY A 115 -2.50 -0.98 2.91
N GLY A 116 -2.66 -2.20 3.42
CA GLY A 116 -3.93 -2.63 4.00
C GLY A 116 -4.11 -2.06 5.40
N VAL A 117 -5.25 -1.39 5.65
CA VAL A 117 -5.63 -0.86 6.97
C VAL A 117 -7.07 -1.20 7.30
N ARG A 118 -7.34 -1.46 8.57
CA ARG A 118 -8.67 -1.71 9.08
C ARG A 118 -9.51 -0.43 8.97
N THR A 119 -10.75 -0.58 8.53
CA THR A 119 -11.67 0.55 8.38
C THR A 119 -12.05 1.09 9.76
N VAL A 120 -12.30 2.40 9.83
CA VAL A 120 -12.66 3.08 11.09
C VAL A 120 -13.88 2.47 11.78
N ASN A 121 -14.83 1.94 10.99
CA ASN A 121 -16.04 1.28 11.48
C ASN A 121 -15.79 -0.08 12.12
N CYS A 122 -14.59 -0.65 11.92
CA CYS A 122 -14.20 -1.95 12.44
C CYS A 122 -13.05 -1.88 13.46
N LEU A 123 -12.63 -0.68 13.90
CA LEU A 123 -11.56 -0.49 14.90
C LEU A 123 -11.97 -0.87 16.33
N LEU A 124 -13.25 -0.75 16.68
CA LEU A 124 -13.78 -1.14 17.99
C LEU A 124 -14.30 -2.58 17.93
N PRO A 125 -14.35 -3.33 19.06
CA PRO A 125 -14.45 -4.78 18.99
C PRO A 125 -15.72 -5.23 18.28
N ASN A 126 -15.55 -5.74 17.04
CA ASN A 126 -16.35 -6.66 16.22
C ASN A 126 -17.90 -6.73 16.37
N THR A 127 -18.60 -5.73 16.91
CA THR A 127 -20.05 -5.85 17.13
C THR A 127 -20.89 -5.59 15.88
N ALA A 128 -20.31 -5.01 14.82
CA ALA A 128 -21.01 -4.87 13.56
C ALA A 128 -20.82 -6.13 12.71
N GLN A 129 -21.93 -6.79 12.36
CA GLN A 129 -21.98 -7.98 11.48
C GLN A 129 -21.19 -7.79 10.16
N LYS A 130 -20.99 -6.54 9.71
CA LYS A 130 -20.19 -6.26 8.50
C LYS A 130 -18.69 -6.47 8.69
N CYS A 131 -18.16 -6.33 9.90
CA CYS A 131 -16.72 -6.46 10.17
C CYS A 131 -16.22 -7.92 10.17
N SER A 132 -17.12 -8.91 10.10
CA SER A 132 -16.74 -10.30 9.88
C SER A 132 -16.43 -10.62 8.42
N ASP A 133 -16.82 -9.75 7.48
CA ASP A 133 -16.45 -9.86 6.07
C ASP A 133 -15.21 -8.98 5.82
N PRO A 134 -14.05 -9.57 5.49
CA PRO A 134 -12.80 -8.83 5.37
C PRO A 134 -12.82 -7.71 4.33
N ARG A 135 -13.70 -7.82 3.32
CA ARG A 135 -13.94 -6.80 2.30
C ARG A 135 -14.46 -5.48 2.85
N TYR A 136 -15.16 -5.52 3.99
CA TYR A 136 -15.65 -4.34 4.69
C TYR A 136 -14.75 -3.96 5.86
N ALA A 137 -14.08 -4.94 6.45
CA ALA A 137 -13.20 -4.72 7.59
C ALA A 137 -11.91 -3.99 7.20
N PHE A 138 -11.43 -4.12 5.96
CA PHE A 138 -10.18 -3.52 5.50
C PHE A 138 -10.34 -2.69 4.23
N THR A 139 -9.42 -1.75 4.04
CA THR A 139 -9.31 -0.95 2.83
C THR A 139 -7.85 -0.69 2.49
N TRP A 140 -7.57 -0.39 1.23
CA TRP A 140 -6.25 0.00 0.77
C TRP A 140 -6.00 1.49 1.03
N SER A 141 -4.98 1.80 1.82
CA SER A 141 -4.60 3.15 2.26
C SER A 141 -3.94 3.99 1.16
N ASP A 142 -3.56 3.38 0.04
CA ASP A 142 -2.91 4.07 -1.07
C ASP A 142 -3.86 4.99 -1.85
N GLY A 143 -5.19 4.82 -1.69
CA GLY A 143 -6.23 5.60 -2.37
C GLY A 143 -6.32 5.36 -3.89
N ASN A 144 -5.52 4.43 -4.42
CA ASN A 144 -5.34 4.18 -5.84
C ASN A 144 -5.87 2.83 -6.29
N VAL A 145 -6.18 1.92 -5.36
CA VAL A 145 -6.98 0.73 -5.67
C VAL A 145 -8.46 1.12 -5.84
N VAL A 146 -9.15 0.49 -6.78
CA VAL A 146 -10.61 0.51 -6.90
C VAL A 146 -11.19 -0.85 -6.50
N GLY A 147 -12.13 -0.82 -5.56
CA GLY A 147 -12.74 -2.02 -4.99
C GLY A 147 -11.97 -2.57 -3.79
N ASP A 148 -12.35 -3.78 -3.39
CA ASP A 148 -11.85 -4.55 -2.25
C ASP A 148 -11.11 -5.83 -2.71
N HIS A 149 -10.71 -5.86 -3.97
CA HIS A 149 -10.02 -6.99 -4.56
C HIS A 149 -8.66 -7.22 -3.90
N GLU A 150 -8.16 -8.45 -4.03
CA GLU A 150 -6.84 -8.86 -3.56
C GLU A 150 -6.63 -8.77 -2.03
N PHE A 151 -7.70 -8.77 -1.25
CA PHE A 151 -7.62 -9.18 0.16
C PHE A 151 -7.66 -10.72 0.28
N ILE A 152 -6.57 -11.38 -0.12
CA ILE A 152 -6.42 -12.84 -0.03
C ILE A 152 -5.76 -13.21 1.30
N TRP A 153 -6.59 -13.46 2.31
CA TRP A 153 -6.14 -13.76 3.67
C TRP A 153 -5.59 -15.17 3.81
N GLY A 154 -4.64 -15.34 4.73
CA GLY A 154 -4.22 -16.66 5.17
C GLY A 154 -5.33 -17.36 5.95
N ALA A 155 -5.20 -18.67 6.16
CA ALA A 155 -6.15 -19.39 7.00
C ALA A 155 -6.23 -18.75 8.40
N ASN A 156 -7.48 -18.63 8.87
CA ASN A 156 -7.85 -17.98 10.13
C ASN A 156 -7.58 -16.48 10.21
N GLN A 157 -7.29 -15.82 9.08
CA GLN A 157 -7.14 -14.36 8.99
C GLN A 157 -8.28 -13.70 8.20
N PRO A 158 -8.61 -12.42 8.49
CA PRO A 158 -8.08 -11.61 9.58
C PRO A 158 -8.68 -12.01 10.94
N ALA A 159 -7.86 -12.12 11.98
CA ALA A 159 -8.28 -12.63 13.29
C ALA A 159 -8.72 -11.53 14.28
N ASN A 160 -8.33 -10.27 14.04
CA ASN A 160 -8.60 -9.12 14.90
C ASN A 160 -8.29 -9.33 16.39
N GLN A 161 -7.18 -9.99 16.70
CA GLN A 161 -6.71 -10.23 18.06
C GLN A 161 -5.92 -9.00 18.54
N ASN A 162 -6.29 -8.40 19.68
CA ASN A 162 -5.47 -7.36 20.34
C ASN A 162 -5.10 -6.13 19.47
N GLY A 163 -6.02 -5.60 18.65
CA GLY A 163 -5.77 -4.37 17.88
C GLY A 163 -4.93 -4.59 16.61
N GLN A 164 -5.29 -5.62 15.83
CA GLN A 164 -4.67 -5.92 14.53
C GLN A 164 -5.31 -5.07 13.42
N GLU A 165 -4.76 -3.89 13.21
CA GLU A 165 -5.34 -2.85 12.35
C GLU A 165 -4.62 -2.68 11.02
N CYS A 166 -3.44 -3.28 10.88
CA CYS A 166 -2.59 -3.16 9.71
C CYS A 166 -2.39 -4.50 9.02
N VAL A 167 -1.96 -4.50 7.76
CA VAL A 167 -1.82 -5.72 6.97
C VAL A 167 -0.37 -5.97 6.57
N GLN A 168 0.06 -7.21 6.73
CA GLN A 168 1.29 -7.72 6.13
C GLN A 168 0.98 -8.83 5.13
N MET A 169 1.80 -8.93 4.08
CA MET A 169 1.83 -10.11 3.21
C MET A 169 2.92 -11.07 3.70
N SER A 170 2.55 -12.33 3.91
CA SER A 170 3.47 -13.42 4.22
C SER A 170 3.99 -14.04 2.94
N VAL A 171 5.30 -14.27 2.84
CA VAL A 171 5.93 -14.92 1.69
C VAL A 171 6.91 -15.98 2.19
N SER A 172 6.82 -17.19 1.63
CA SER A 172 7.67 -18.35 1.93
C SER A 172 8.21 -18.95 0.64
N ILE A 173 9.46 -19.45 0.64
CA ILE A 173 10.06 -20.14 -0.51
C ILE A 173 9.76 -21.65 -0.55
N PHE A 174 9.17 -22.20 0.52
CA PHE A 174 8.69 -23.58 0.55
C PHE A 174 7.16 -23.58 0.63
N PRO A 175 6.44 -24.31 -0.25
CA PRO A 175 5.08 -24.73 0.05
C PRO A 175 5.19 -25.70 1.23
N THR A 176 4.86 -25.28 2.44
CA THR A 176 4.92 -26.20 3.58
C THR A 176 3.84 -27.27 3.39
N THR A 177 4.12 -28.53 3.70
CA THR A 177 3.15 -29.64 3.57
C THR A 177 1.90 -29.46 4.46
N SER A 178 1.95 -28.55 5.43
CA SER A 178 0.80 -28.02 6.17
C SER A 178 -0.23 -27.30 5.27
N ASP A 179 0.22 -26.72 4.16
CA ASP A 179 -0.57 -25.83 3.30
C ASP A 179 -1.69 -26.56 2.54
N GLN A 180 -1.55 -27.88 2.36
CA GLN A 180 -2.53 -28.72 1.65
C GLN A 180 -3.57 -29.36 2.60
N VAL A 181 -3.29 -29.50 3.89
CA VAL A 181 -4.13 -30.28 4.84
C VAL A 181 -4.88 -29.38 5.84
N THR A 182 -4.46 -28.13 6.02
CA THR A 182 -5.05 -27.21 7.02
C THR A 182 -5.51 -25.86 6.46
N GLY A 183 -5.28 -25.59 5.16
CA GLY A 183 -5.60 -24.30 4.54
C GLY A 183 -4.59 -23.17 4.79
N TYR A 184 -3.48 -23.43 5.48
CA TYR A 184 -2.40 -22.46 5.76
C TYR A 184 -1.48 -22.17 4.55
N GLY A 185 -2.02 -21.88 3.36
CA GLY A 185 -1.19 -21.45 2.23
C GLY A 185 -0.52 -20.11 2.53
N ARG A 186 0.78 -20.10 2.90
CA ARG A 186 1.55 -18.87 3.22
C ARG A 186 2.29 -18.27 2.02
N ILE A 187 1.98 -18.71 0.80
CA ILE A 187 2.52 -18.07 -0.39
C ILE A 187 1.63 -16.85 -0.70
N SER A 188 2.13 -15.67 -0.31
CA SER A 188 1.54 -14.36 -0.63
C SER A 188 0.13 -14.13 -0.12
N THR A 189 -0.18 -14.69 1.05
CA THR A 189 -1.43 -14.42 1.76
C THR A 189 -1.26 -13.33 2.81
N LEU A 190 -2.37 -12.71 3.17
CA LEU A 190 -2.43 -11.56 4.07
C LEU A 190 -2.66 -11.99 5.51
N ASP A 191 -2.09 -11.21 6.43
CA ASP A 191 -2.26 -11.33 7.87
C ASP A 191 -2.55 -9.94 8.45
N ASP A 192 -3.51 -9.83 9.36
CA ASP A 192 -3.73 -8.60 10.10
C ASP A 192 -2.84 -8.59 11.34
N VAL A 193 -2.12 -7.51 11.54
CA VAL A 193 -1.14 -7.34 12.60
C VAL A 193 -1.33 -5.99 13.26
N SER A 194 -0.86 -5.85 14.50
CA SER A 194 -0.75 -4.52 15.12
C SER A 194 0.16 -3.64 14.25
N CYS A 195 -0.26 -2.39 14.03
CA CYS A 195 0.50 -1.43 13.22
C CYS A 195 1.90 -1.15 13.78
N ASP A 196 2.03 -1.16 15.11
CA ASP A 196 3.30 -0.99 15.81
C ASP A 196 4.15 -2.27 15.81
N GLY A 197 3.65 -3.34 15.18
CA GLY A 197 4.34 -4.63 15.10
C GLY A 197 4.53 -5.24 16.47
N ASN A 198 3.44 -5.38 17.24
CA ASN A 198 3.46 -5.76 18.66
C ASN A 198 4.59 -6.74 19.01
N LYS A 199 5.41 -6.31 19.97
CA LYS A 199 6.69 -6.89 20.41
C LYS A 199 6.61 -8.34 20.93
N GLU A 200 5.45 -9.00 20.89
CA GLU A 200 5.26 -10.34 21.44
C GLU A 200 5.61 -11.46 20.45
N LEU A 201 5.64 -11.19 19.15
CA LEU A 201 6.07 -12.16 18.13
C LEU A 201 7.46 -11.76 17.59
N TRP A 202 8.48 -12.13 18.37
CA TRP A 202 9.91 -11.79 18.22
C TRP A 202 10.58 -12.21 16.89
N GLU A 203 9.82 -12.65 15.89
CA GLU A 203 10.29 -13.14 14.59
C GLU A 203 9.54 -12.52 13.40
N LEU A 204 8.32 -11.98 13.59
CA LEU A 204 7.50 -11.45 12.48
C LEU A 204 7.93 -10.07 11.97
N VAL A 205 8.61 -9.28 12.80
CA VAL A 205 9.05 -7.91 12.46
C VAL A 205 10.49 -7.89 11.92
N ARG A 206 11.29 -8.94 12.12
CA ARG A 206 12.74 -8.94 11.86
C ARG A 206 13.13 -8.95 10.38
N TYR A 207 12.19 -9.16 9.47
CA TYR A 207 12.44 -9.25 8.03
C TYR A 207 11.32 -8.59 7.23
N ALA A 208 10.90 -7.39 7.64
CA ALA A 208 9.84 -6.66 6.98
C ALA A 208 10.38 -5.92 5.75
N GLN A 209 10.04 -6.43 4.56
CA GLN A 209 10.15 -5.66 3.33
C GLN A 209 9.00 -4.65 3.24
N ILE A 210 9.12 -3.69 2.34
CA ILE A 210 8.17 -2.59 2.21
C ILE A 210 7.78 -2.46 0.74
N ALA A 211 6.50 -2.65 0.41
CA ALA A 211 6.00 -2.36 -0.92
C ALA A 211 5.51 -0.91 -0.96
N CYS A 212 6.19 -0.04 -1.70
CA CYS A 212 5.71 1.31 -1.96
C CYS A 212 5.09 1.41 -3.36
N GLY A 213 4.04 2.22 -3.47
CA GLY A 213 3.29 2.43 -4.71
C GLY A 213 2.98 3.92 -4.96
N GLN A 214 2.96 4.31 -6.23
CA GLN A 214 2.59 5.66 -6.66
C GLN A 214 1.98 5.64 -8.07
N ARG A 215 1.13 6.63 -8.40
CA ARG A 215 0.75 6.86 -9.81
C ARG A 215 2.00 7.20 -10.62
N ALA A 216 2.05 6.75 -11.87
CA ALA A 216 3.15 7.08 -12.74
C ALA A 216 3.26 8.61 -12.95
N PRO A 217 4.43 9.22 -12.68
CA PRO A 217 4.64 10.63 -12.93
C PRO A 217 4.57 10.92 -14.43
N ILE A 218 4.20 12.17 -14.74
CA ILE A 218 4.26 12.69 -16.10
C ILE A 218 5.73 12.93 -16.45
N VAL A 219 6.18 12.43 -17.59
CA VAL A 219 7.47 12.76 -18.20
C VAL A 219 7.21 13.61 -19.44
N ALA A 220 7.79 14.82 -19.47
CA ALA A 220 7.82 15.62 -20.68
C ALA A 220 9.01 15.17 -21.52
N PHE A 221 8.78 14.83 -22.79
CA PHE A 221 9.87 14.70 -23.74
C PHE A 221 10.24 16.09 -24.25
N ASP A 222 11.48 16.50 -24.02
CA ASP A 222 12.06 17.60 -24.78
C ASP A 222 12.17 17.13 -26.24
N THR A 223 11.33 17.69 -27.10
CA THR A 223 11.48 17.54 -28.55
C THR A 223 12.74 18.29 -28.96
N TYR A 224 13.80 17.55 -29.30
CA TYR A 224 14.98 18.07 -29.98
C TYR A 224 14.66 18.48 -31.42
#